data_AF-A0A173LJP2-F1
#
_entry.id   AF-A0A173LJP2-F1
#
_cell.length_a   1.000
_cell.length_b   1.000
_cell.length_c   1.000
_cell.angle_alpha   90.00
_cell.angle_beta   90.00
_cell.angle_gamma   90.00
#
_symmetry.space_group_name_H-M   'P 1'
#
loop_
_entity.id
_entity.type
_entity.pdbx_description
1 polymer ?
#
loop_
_entity_poly.entity_id
_entity_poly.type
_entity_poly.pdbx_seq_one_letter_code
_entity_poly.pdbx_strand_id
1 'polypeptide(L)'
;MSSEQVAGVLVSGQDLAALAEAVRIASAVRTRYGLNVPPEWAKLRALATGNGHEDAPPIEADEDLLSTAEIARLLHCSPRQARRMVPLLDGRLVGGRWLAPRAAVLEHLKGMSA
;
A
#
# COMPACT_ATOMS: atom_id res chain seq x y z
N MET A 1 26.14 30.86 -32.50
CA MET A 1 26.00 29.74 -31.54
C MET A 1 25.39 30.33 -30.27
N SER A 2 24.06 30.25 -30.12
CA SER A 2 23.37 30.81 -28.96
C SER A 2 23.41 29.80 -27.82
N SER A 3 24.06 30.16 -26.72
CA SER A 3 24.07 29.36 -25.50
C SER A 3 22.69 29.36 -24.86
N GLU A 4 22.07 28.19 -24.75
CA GLU A 4 20.84 27.97 -24.01
C GLU A 4 21.16 28.08 -22.51
N GLN A 5 20.72 29.17 -21.87
CA GLN A 5 20.81 29.31 -20.42
C GLN A 5 19.74 28.41 -19.79
N VAL A 6 20.16 27.30 -19.18
CA VAL A 6 19.28 26.47 -18.37
C VAL A 6 19.13 27.16 -17.01
N ALA A 7 18.01 27.86 -16.80
CA ALA A 7 17.66 28.41 -15.50
C ALA A 7 17.29 27.25 -14.55
N GLY A 8 18.09 27.05 -13.51
CA GLY A 8 17.81 26.07 -12.45
C GLY A 8 17.07 26.71 -11.28
N VAL A 9 16.09 26.00 -10.72
CA VAL A 9 15.41 26.38 -9.48
C VAL A 9 15.81 25.39 -8.39
N LEU A 10 16.33 25.90 -7.28
CA LEU A 10 16.62 25.09 -6.09
C LEU A 10 15.34 24.93 -5.26
N VAL A 11 14.92 23.69 -5.03
CA VAL A 11 13.76 23.35 -4.20
C VAL A 11 14.27 22.60 -2.97
N SER A 12 13.87 23.01 -1.76
CA SER A 12 14.34 22.41 -0.52
C SER A 12 13.29 22.42 0.58
N GLY A 13 13.47 21.61 1.62
CA GLY A 13 12.57 21.58 2.78
C GLY A 13 11.13 21.22 2.41
N GLN A 14 10.17 21.99 2.93
CA GLN A 14 8.73 21.76 2.72
C GLN A 14 8.31 21.90 1.24
N ASP A 15 9.02 22.71 0.47
CA ASP A 15 8.74 22.90 -0.96
C ASP A 15 9.02 21.61 -1.76
N LEU A 16 9.95 20.77 -1.30
CA LEU A 16 10.23 19.48 -1.92
C LEU A 16 9.07 18.49 -1.72
N ALA A 17 8.48 18.47 -0.53
CA ALA A 17 7.31 17.67 -0.23
C ALA A 17 6.09 18.13 -1.04
N ALA A 18 5.90 19.45 -1.14
CA ALA A 18 4.83 20.04 -1.96
C ALA A 18 5.01 19.68 -3.45
N LEU A 19 6.24 19.72 -3.96
CA LEU A 19 6.56 19.31 -5.33
C LEU A 19 6.26 17.82 -5.55
N ALA A 20 6.66 16.94 -4.64
CA ALA A 20 6.39 15.51 -4.73
C ALA A 20 4.88 15.23 -4.81
N GLU A 21 4.11 15.90 -3.96
CA GLU A 21 2.67 15.78 -3.90
C GLU A 21 1.98 16.30 -5.16
N ALA A 22 2.40 17.47 -5.66
CA ALA A 22 1.90 18.04 -6.90
C ALA A 22 2.13 17.11 -8.10
N VAL A 23 3.34 16.55 -8.23
CA VAL A 23 3.68 15.59 -9.30
C VAL A 23 2.83 14.32 -9.19
N ARG A 24 2.57 13.83 -7.97
CA ARG A 24 1.70 12.66 -7.73
C ARG A 24 0.26 12.92 -8.19
N ILE A 25 -0.31 14.06 -7.79
CA ILE A 25 -1.67 14.45 -8.16
C ILE A 25 -1.78 14.63 -9.68
N ALA A 26 -0.85 15.36 -10.30
CA ALA A 26 -0.84 15.61 -11.73
C ALA A 26 -0.74 14.31 -12.54
N SER A 27 0.12 13.39 -12.11
CA SER A 27 0.25 12.06 -12.72
C SER A 27 -1.06 11.28 -12.64
N ALA A 28 -1.70 11.24 -11.46
CA ALA A 28 -2.95 10.52 -11.25
C ALA A 28 -4.10 11.09 -12.08
N VAL A 29 -4.20 12.41 -12.20
CA VAL A 29 -5.18 13.09 -13.06
C VAL A 29 -4.96 12.67 -14.52
N ARG A 30 -3.73 12.74 -15.03
CA ARG A 30 -3.43 12.36 -16.42
C ARG A 30 -3.79 10.92 -16.72
N THR A 31 -3.44 9.98 -15.82
CA THR A 31 -3.81 8.57 -15.97
C THR A 31 -5.32 8.37 -16.03
N ARG A 32 -6.10 9.08 -15.19
CA ARG A 32 -7.58 9.00 -15.20
C ARG A 32 -8.19 9.48 -16.51
N TYR A 33 -7.58 10.47 -17.16
CA TYR A 33 -8.02 11.00 -18.45
C TYR A 33 -7.34 10.33 -19.66
N GLY A 34 -6.60 9.24 -19.46
CA GLY A 34 -5.91 8.52 -20.55
C GLY A 34 -4.77 9.31 -21.20
N LEU A 35 -4.26 10.34 -20.52
CA LEU A 35 -3.15 11.16 -21.00
C LEU A 35 -1.81 10.53 -20.61
N ASN A 36 -0.85 10.57 -21.52
CA ASN A 36 0.50 10.06 -21.27
C ASN A 36 1.17 10.79 -20.10
N VAL A 37 1.73 10.09 -19.13
CA VAL A 37 2.50 10.69 -18.03
C VAL A 37 3.95 10.83 -18.47
N PRO A 38 4.53 12.03 -18.47
CA PRO A 38 5.93 12.20 -18.89
C PRO A 38 6.90 11.42 -17.99
N PRO A 39 7.88 10.68 -18.54
CA PRO A 39 8.77 9.82 -17.76
C PRO A 39 9.69 10.60 -16.80
N GLU A 40 10.01 11.85 -17.09
CA GLU A 40 10.76 12.75 -16.22
C GLU A 40 10.05 13.02 -14.88
N TRP A 41 8.72 12.90 -14.83
CA TRP A 41 7.97 13.07 -13.58
C TRP A 41 8.23 11.93 -12.59
N ALA A 42 8.50 10.71 -13.09
CA ALA A 42 8.92 9.61 -12.24
C ALA A 42 10.29 9.87 -11.60
N LYS A 43 11.21 10.49 -12.36
CA LYS A 43 12.52 10.90 -11.85
C LYS A 43 12.39 12.02 -10.81
N LEU A 44 11.58 13.05 -11.09
CA LEU A 44 11.30 14.13 -10.13
C LEU A 44 10.72 13.60 -8.83
N ARG A 45 9.77 12.65 -8.93
CA ARG A 45 9.20 12.00 -7.76
C ARG A 45 10.25 11.23 -6.97
N ALA A 46 11.06 10.41 -7.62
CA ALA A 46 12.13 9.65 -6.97
C ALA A 46 13.15 10.55 -6.25
N LEU A 47 13.50 11.69 -6.85
CA LEU A 47 14.38 12.69 -6.25
C LEU A 47 13.72 13.39 -5.05
N ALA A 48 12.42 13.67 -5.13
CA ALA A 48 11.69 14.38 -4.08
C ALA A 48 11.29 13.48 -2.90
N THR A 49 11.16 12.17 -3.10
CA THR A 49 10.83 11.20 -2.05
C THR A 49 12.04 10.70 -1.26
N GLY A 50 13.10 11.52 -1.12
CA GLY A 50 14.37 11.16 -0.47
C GLY A 50 14.16 10.23 0.72
N ASN A 51 14.54 8.96 0.56
CA ASN A 51 14.36 7.85 1.51
C ASN A 51 13.21 8.02 2.51
N GLY A 52 12.00 8.26 2.02
CA GLY A 52 10.77 8.30 2.83
C GLY A 52 10.41 6.92 3.40
N HIS A 53 11.27 6.38 4.27
CA HIS A 53 10.83 5.57 5.38
C HIS A 53 10.56 6.58 6.50
N GLU A 54 9.31 6.95 6.67
CA GLU A 54 8.89 7.22 8.05
C GLU A 54 9.06 5.88 8.76
N ASP A 55 9.86 5.85 9.83
CA ASP A 55 9.87 4.75 10.78
C ASP A 55 8.43 4.63 11.31
N ALA A 56 7.61 3.84 10.62
CA ALA A 56 6.40 3.33 11.22
C ALA A 56 6.88 2.52 12.44
N PRO A 57 6.36 2.78 13.64
CA PRO A 57 6.68 1.93 14.78
C PRO A 57 6.44 0.49 14.34
N PRO A 58 7.30 -0.47 14.73
CA PRO A 58 7.08 -1.87 14.42
C PRO A 58 5.63 -2.18 14.76
N ILE A 59 4.82 -2.49 13.75
CA ILE A 59 3.52 -3.09 14.01
C ILE A 59 3.93 -4.43 14.60
N GLU A 60 3.86 -4.54 15.93
CA GLU A 60 3.96 -5.82 16.61
C GLU A 60 3.05 -6.75 15.83
N ALA A 61 3.67 -7.74 15.17
CA ALA A 61 2.93 -8.78 14.51
C ALA A 61 2.21 -9.48 15.65
N ASP A 62 0.97 -9.06 15.88
CA ASP A 62 0.05 -9.65 16.83
C ASP A 62 0.01 -11.13 16.44
N GLU A 63 0.77 -11.98 17.15
CA GLU A 63 1.11 -13.35 16.71
C GLU A 63 -0.16 -14.23 16.55
N ASP A 64 -1.27 -13.73 17.08
CA ASP A 64 -2.59 -14.32 17.03
C ASP A 64 -3.43 -13.90 15.82
N LEU A 65 -2.92 -13.03 14.93
CA LEU A 65 -3.60 -12.66 13.69
C LEU A 65 -3.09 -13.46 12.50
N LEU A 66 -4.02 -14.07 11.77
CA LEU A 66 -3.76 -14.83 10.56
C LEU A 66 -4.07 -14.01 9.31
N SER A 67 -3.15 -14.04 8.36
CA SER A 67 -3.37 -13.54 7.01
C SER A 67 -4.34 -14.42 6.24
N THR A 68 -4.94 -13.87 5.18
CA THR A 68 -5.78 -14.64 4.23
C THR A 68 -5.09 -15.88 3.67
N ALA A 69 -3.77 -15.86 3.49
CA ALA A 69 -3.00 -17.00 3.00
C ALA A 69 -2.85 -18.11 4.06
N GLU A 70 -2.75 -17.75 5.34
CA GLU A 70 -2.73 -18.72 6.44
C GLU A 70 -4.11 -19.32 6.68
N ILE A 71 -5.15 -18.50 6.64
CA ILE A 71 -6.55 -18.93 6.75
C ILE A 71 -6.91 -19.89 5.61
N ALA A 72 -6.52 -19.59 4.37
CA ALA A 72 -6.73 -20.45 3.21
C ALA A 72 -6.09 -21.84 3.40
N ARG A 73 -4.88 -21.89 3.98
CA ARG A 73 -4.18 -23.16 4.28
C ARG A 73 -4.89 -23.95 5.37
N LEU A 74 -5.32 -23.29 6.45
CA LEU A 74 -6.01 -23.94 7.57
C LEU A 74 -7.40 -24.45 7.21
N LEU A 75 -8.15 -23.69 6.42
CA LEU A 75 -9.52 -24.04 6.01
C LEU A 75 -9.56 -24.83 4.69
N HIS A 76 -8.39 -25.19 4.13
CA HIS A 76 -8.26 -25.88 2.84
C HIS A 76 -9.09 -25.26 1.71
N CYS A 77 -9.13 -23.92 1.65
CA CYS A 77 -9.93 -23.17 0.68
C CYS A 77 -9.08 -22.22 -0.16
N SER A 78 -9.67 -21.64 -1.21
CA SER A 78 -8.95 -20.69 -2.06
C SER A 78 -8.68 -19.37 -1.33
N PRO A 79 -7.58 -18.63 -1.64
CA PRO A 79 -7.33 -17.31 -1.05
C PRO A 79 -8.46 -16.30 -1.24
N ARG A 80 -9.19 -16.42 -2.37
CA ARG A 80 -10.38 -15.59 -2.65
C ARG A 80 -11.53 -15.92 -1.71
N GLN A 81 -11.74 -17.21 -1.42
CA GLN A 81 -12.75 -17.65 -0.46
C GLN A 81 -12.36 -17.25 0.96
N ALA A 82 -11.12 -17.49 1.37
CA ALA A 82 -10.60 -17.05 2.66
C ALA A 82 -10.83 -15.54 2.86
N ARG A 83 -10.52 -14.70 1.86
CA ARG A 83 -10.76 -13.24 1.93
C ARG A 83 -12.23 -12.87 2.10
N ARG A 84 -13.18 -13.64 1.55
CA ARG A 84 -14.62 -13.43 1.76
C ARG A 84 -15.08 -13.86 3.16
N MET A 85 -14.36 -14.80 3.78
CA MET A 85 -14.66 -15.29 5.13
C MET A 85 -14.09 -14.39 6.21
N VAL A 86 -12.99 -13.68 5.96
CA VAL A 86 -12.34 -12.81 6.97
C VAL A 86 -13.34 -11.85 7.67
N PRO A 87 -14.26 -11.14 6.98
CA PRO A 87 -15.25 -10.30 7.65
C PRO A 87 -16.24 -11.05 8.55
N LEU A 88 -16.41 -12.37 8.35
CA LEU A 88 -17.28 -13.23 9.16
C LEU A 88 -16.57 -13.81 10.38
N LEU A 89 -15.23 -13.69 10.44
CA LEU A 89 -14.37 -14.24 11.48
C LEU A 89 -13.77 -13.13 12.34
N ASP A 90 -14.52 -12.03 12.55
CA ASP A 90 -14.08 -10.81 13.21
C ASP A 90 -12.77 -10.23 12.67
N GLY A 91 -12.52 -10.45 11.37
CA GLY A 91 -11.31 -9.98 10.73
C GLY A 91 -11.37 -8.50 10.37
N ARG A 92 -10.19 -7.88 10.33
CA ARG A 92 -10.00 -6.44 10.09
C ARG A 92 -8.97 -6.18 9.00
N LEU A 93 -9.05 -5.00 8.40
CA LEU A 93 -8.10 -4.52 7.40
C LEU A 93 -6.99 -3.71 8.09
N VAL A 94 -5.76 -4.22 8.11
CA VAL A 94 -4.59 -3.54 8.69
C VAL A 94 -3.54 -3.35 7.61
N GLY A 95 -3.14 -2.09 7.34
CA GLY A 95 -2.15 -1.78 6.30
C GLY A 95 -2.50 -2.33 4.91
N GLY A 96 -3.80 -2.39 4.56
CA GLY A 96 -4.28 -2.94 3.29
C GLY A 96 -4.33 -4.48 3.23
N ARG A 97 -4.01 -5.17 4.33
CA ARG A 97 -4.05 -6.64 4.44
C ARG A 97 -5.23 -7.05 5.31
N TRP A 98 -5.94 -8.09 4.87
CA TRP A 98 -7.00 -8.72 5.67
C TRP A 98 -6.37 -9.69 6.67
N LEU A 99 -6.67 -9.47 7.95
CA LEU A 99 -6.20 -10.28 9.07
C LEU A 99 -7.41 -10.75 9.89
N ALA A 100 -7.39 -12.00 10.38
CA ALA A 100 -8.41 -12.52 11.30
C ALA A 100 -7.76 -13.14 12.55
N PRO A 101 -8.38 -13.05 13.73
CA PRO A 101 -7.93 -13.77 14.91
C PRO A 101 -7.87 -15.27 14.68
N ARG A 102 -6.75 -15.91 15.06
CA ARG A 102 -6.55 -17.36 15.00
C ARG A 102 -7.65 -18.12 15.74
N ALA A 103 -8.07 -17.62 16.90
CA ALA A 103 -9.14 -18.22 17.70
C ALA A 103 -10.46 -18.34 16.92
N ALA A 104 -10.90 -17.26 16.26
CA ALA A 104 -12.12 -17.24 15.45
C ALA A 104 -12.04 -18.22 14.26
N VAL A 105 -10.87 -18.32 13.63
CA VAL A 105 -10.63 -19.28 12.52
C VAL A 105 -10.72 -20.73 13.01
N LEU A 106 -10.15 -21.04 14.18
CA LEU A 106 -10.20 -22.38 14.77
C LEU A 106 -11.61 -22.74 15.26
N GLU A 107 -12.35 -21.80 15.83
CA GLU A 107 -13.75 -22.00 16.21
C GLU A 107 -14.62 -22.31 15.00
N HIS A 108 -14.44 -21.56 13.91
CA HIS A 108 -15.12 -21.83 12.66
C HIS A 108 -14.79 -23.22 12.11
N LEU A 109 -13.54 -23.65 12.18
CA LEU A 109 -13.12 -25.00 11.77
C LEU A 109 -13.82 -26.09 12.58
N LYS A 110 -13.93 -25.91 13.91
CA LYS A 110 -14.67 -26.84 14.77
C LYS A 110 -16.16 -26.90 14.39
N GLY A 111 -16.78 -25.75 14.12
CA GLY A 111 -18.18 -25.66 13.70
C GLY A 111 -18.49 -26.30 12.34
N MET A 112 -17.50 -26.45 11.45
CA MET A 112 -17.65 -27.17 10.18
C MET A 112 -17.53 -28.69 10.32
N SER A 113 -16.94 -29.19 11.41
CA SER A 113 -16.70 -30.63 11.64
C SER A 113 -17.77 -31.33 12.47
N ALA A 114 -18.79 -30.58 12.92
CA ALA A 114 -19.97 -31.08 13.65
C ALA A 114 -21.17 -31.21 12.69
#